data_AF-W1DHK2-F1
#
_entry.id   AF-W1DHK2-F1
#
_cell.length_a   1.000
_cell.length_b   1.000
_cell.length_c   1.000
_cell.angle_alpha   90.00
_cell.angle_beta   90.00
_cell.angle_gamma   90.00
#
_symmetry.space_group_name_H-M   'P 1'
#
loop_
_entity.id
_entity.type
_entity.pdbx_description
1 polymer ?
#
loop_
_entity_poly.entity_id
_entity_poly.type
_entity_poly.pdbx_seq_one_letter_code
_entity_poly.pdbx_strand_id
1 'polypeptide(L)' 'MHPEQPPQIYDGYQSVSPLPSGFLDRQPIYQLYTLLNRAILFGGQHLVTAQQALDDVLMEKMR' A
#
# COMPACT_ATOMS: atom_id res chain seq x y z
N MET A 1 2.22 -7.42 1.23
CA MET A 1 1.55 -7.83 2.49
C MET A 1 2.38 -7.36 3.67
N HIS A 2 1.77 -7.12 4.85
CA HIS A 2 2.51 -6.73 6.06
C HIS A 2 3.03 -7.99 6.77
N PRO A 3 4.34 -8.32 6.69
CA PRO A 3 4.88 -9.57 7.21
C PRO A 3 4.84 -9.64 8.75
N GLU A 4 4.79 -8.48 9.41
CA GLU A 4 4.68 -8.35 10.86
C GLU A 4 3.29 -8.74 11.40
N GLN A 5 2.29 -8.90 10.51
CA GLN A 5 0.94 -9.30 10.91
C GLN A 5 0.81 -10.83 10.90
N PRO A 6 0.00 -11.40 11.81
CA PRO A 6 -0.29 -12.84 11.79
C PRO A 6 -0.83 -13.27 10.41
N PRO A 7 -0.25 -14.31 9.78
CA PRO A 7 -0.66 -14.75 8.43
C PRO A 7 -2.13 -15.15 8.36
N GLN A 8 -2.69 -15.62 9.49
CA GLN A 8 -4.09 -16.02 9.62
C GLN A 8 -5.09 -14.91 9.26
N ILE A 9 -4.70 -13.64 9.35
CA ILE A 9 -5.55 -12.52 8.94
C ILE A 9 -5.80 -12.59 7.42
N TYR A 10 -4.73 -12.79 6.65
CA TYR A 10 -4.83 -12.88 5.19
C TYR A 10 -5.45 -14.20 4.75
N ASP A 11 -5.06 -15.31 5.39
CA ASP A 11 -5.61 -16.64 5.08
C ASP A 11 -7.12 -16.70 5.36
N GLY A 12 -7.54 -16.20 6.52
CA GLY A 12 -8.95 -16.14 6.90
C GLY A 12 -9.77 -15.30 5.93
N TYR A 13 -9.29 -14.11 5.54
CA TYR A 13 -9.98 -13.27 4.56
C TYR A 13 -10.08 -13.97 3.19
N GLN A 14 -8.97 -14.52 2.68
CA GLN A 14 -8.96 -15.18 1.38
C GLN A 14 -9.82 -16.45 1.33
N SER A 15 -10.04 -17.13 2.47
CA SER A 15 -10.91 -18.32 2.53
C SER A 15 -12.39 -18.03 2.26
N VAL A 16 -12.85 -16.80 2.52
CA VAL A 16 -14.25 -16.38 2.36
C VAL A 16 -14.43 -15.45 1.17
N SER A 17 -13.48 -14.52 0.98
CA SER A 17 -13.49 -13.52 -0.08
C SER A 17 -12.10 -13.43 -0.72
N PRO A 18 -11.79 -14.33 -1.68
CA PRO A 18 -10.50 -14.36 -2.34
C PRO A 18 -10.11 -13.01 -2.94
N LEU A 19 -8.83 -12.65 -2.81
CA LEU A 19 -8.35 -11.40 -3.39
C LEU A 19 -8.39 -11.50 -4.92
N PRO A 20 -8.89 -10.46 -5.60
CA PRO A 20 -8.93 -10.45 -7.06
C PRO A 20 -7.51 -10.45 -7.65
N SER A 21 -7.39 -10.91 -8.89
CA SER A 21 -6.13 -10.85 -9.63
C SER A 21 -5.56 -9.43 -9.69
N GLY A 22 -4.23 -9.34 -9.68
CA GLY A 22 -3.48 -8.08 -9.64
C GLY A 22 -3.68 -7.27 -8.36
N PHE A 23 -4.16 -7.89 -7.27
CA PHE A 23 -4.26 -7.19 -5.98
C PHE A 23 -2.90 -6.68 -5.50
N LEU A 24 -1.84 -7.48 -5.64
CA LEU A 24 -0.50 -7.08 -5.22
C LEU A 24 0.01 -5.87 -6.02
N ASP A 25 -0.30 -5.81 -7.32
CA ASP A 25 0.06 -4.66 -8.18
C ASP A 25 -0.70 -3.39 -7.79
N ARG A 26 -1.95 -3.53 -7.29
CA ARG A 26 -2.77 -2.39 -6.84
C ARG A 26 -2.52 -2.00 -5.37
N GLN A 27 -1.88 -2.85 -4.57
CA GLN A 27 -1.63 -2.60 -3.16
C GLN A 27 -0.86 -1.28 -2.92
N PRO A 28 0.22 -0.96 -3.65
CA PRO A 28 0.91 0.33 -3.52
C PRO A 28 0.00 1.53 -3.77
N ILE A 29 -0.88 1.45 -4.79
CA ILE A 29 -1.84 2.52 -5.12
C ILE A 29 -2.84 2.73 -3.99
N TYR A 30 -3.36 1.66 -3.39
CA TYR A 30 -4.28 1.77 -2.25
C TYR A 30 -3.61 2.40 -1.02
N GLN A 31 -2.35 2.08 -0.77
CA GLN A 31 -1.60 2.63 0.37
C GLN A 31 -1.28 4.12 0.21
N LEU A 32 -1.16 4.60 -1.04
CA LEU A 32 -0.80 5.98 -1.34
C LEU A 32 -1.75 7.00 -0.70
N TYR A 33 -3.06 6.73 -0.67
CA TYR A 33 -4.03 7.61 0.01
C TYR A 33 -3.67 7.82 1.48
N THR A 34 -3.39 6.74 2.20
CA THR A 34 -3.05 6.82 3.63
C THR A 34 -1.72 7.53 3.86
N LEU A 35 -0.73 7.31 3.00
CA LEU A 35 0.56 7.98 3.10
C LEU A 35 0.44 9.49 2.86
N LEU A 36 -0.29 9.90 1.82
CA LEU A 36 -0.55 11.31 1.53
C LEU A 36 -1.35 11.97 2.65
N ASN A 37 -2.38 11.29 3.17
CA ASN A 37 -3.17 11.82 4.29
C ASN A 37 -2.30 12.05 5.54
N ARG A 38 -1.40 11.11 5.87
CA ARG A 38 -0.45 11.28 6.97
C ARG A 38 0.56 12.39 6.71
N ALA A 39 1.01 12.55 5.47
CA ALA A 39 1.87 13.66 5.08
C ALA A 39 1.20 15.02 5.30
N ILE A 40 -0.09 15.15 4.94
CA ILE A 40 -0.89 16.36 5.17
C ILE A 40 -1.09 16.63 6.67
N LEU A 41 -1.42 15.60 7.45
CA LEU A 41 -1.75 15.76 8.87
C LEU A 41 -0.52 16.00 9.76
N PHE A 42 0.61 15.37 9.43
CA PHE A 42 1.75 15.28 10.35
C PHE A 42 3.06 15.86 9.79
N GLY A 43 3.13 16.13 8.49
CA GLY A 43 4.31 16.70 7.85
C GLY A 43 5.59 15.88 8.07
N GLY A 44 6.74 16.56 8.01
CA GLY A 44 8.05 15.98 8.34
C GLY A 44 8.39 14.74 7.54
N GLN A 45 8.82 13.67 8.23
CA GLN A 45 9.21 12.40 7.59
C GLN A 45 8.08 11.79 6.75
N HIS A 46 6.82 12.07 7.08
CA HIS A 46 5.67 11.56 6.32
C HIS A 46 5.61 12.13 4.90
N LEU A 47 6.10 13.36 4.67
CA LEU A 47 6.21 13.91 3.31
C LEU A 47 7.21 13.13 2.47
N VAL A 48 8.38 12.81 3.04
CA VAL A 48 9.42 12.03 2.35
C VAL A 48 8.92 10.63 2.03
N THR A 49 8.27 9.96 2.99
CA THR A 49 7.70 8.63 2.78
C THR A 49 6.60 8.64 1.72
N ALA A 50 5.72 9.64 1.71
CA ALA A 50 4.66 9.73 0.72
C ALA A 50 5.20 10.04 -0.68
N GLN A 51 6.22 10.90 -0.80
CA GLN A 51 6.87 11.20 -2.07
C GLN A 51 7.54 9.96 -2.67
N GLN A 52 8.33 9.22 -1.88
CA GLN A 52 8.97 8.01 -2.36
C GLN A 52 7.94 6.98 -2.88
N ALA A 53 6.87 6.76 -2.12
CA ALA A 53 5.81 5.83 -2.54
C ALA A 53 5.08 6.29 -3.81
N LEU A 54 4.92 7.61 -4.01
CA LEU A 54 4.36 8.17 -5.24
C LEU A 54 5.28 7.90 -6.43
N ASP A 55 6.58 8.16 -6.26
CA ASP A 55 7.58 7.96 -7.31
C ASP A 55 7.65 6.49 -7.73
N ASP A 56 7.62 5.56 -6.77
CA ASP A 56 7.61 4.12 -7.03
C ASP A 56 6.39 3.70 -7.87
N VAL A 57 5.19 4.18 -7.51
CA VAL A 57 3.94 3.91 -8.25
C VAL A 57 3.97 4.47 -9.67
N LEU A 58 4.59 5.64 -9.87
CA LEU A 58 4.69 6.27 -11.19
C LEU A 58 5.74 5.58 -12.06
N MET A 59 6.90 5.24 -11.49
CA MET A 59 7.97 4.50 -12.19
C MET A 59 7.51 3.11 -12.62
N GLU A 60 6.73 2.41 -11.79
CA GLU A 60 6.17 1.10 -12.13
C GLU A 60 5.22 1.19 -13.34
N LYS A 61 4.42 2.26 -13.44
CA LYS A 61 3.52 2.48 -14.60
C LYS A 61 4.25 2.86 -15.89
N MET A 62 5.50 3.29 -15.82
CA MET A 62 6.31 3.64 -16.99
C MET A 62 7.08 2.46 -17.59
N ARG A 63 7.06 1.31 -16.92
CA ARG A 63 7.73 0.07 -17.33
C ARG A 63 6.75 -0.90 -17.99
#